data_AF-A0A7G2M6L1-F1
#
_entry.id   AF-A0A7G2M6L1-F1
#
_cell.length_a   1.000
_cell.length_b   1.000
_cell.length_c   1.000
_cell.angle_alpha   90.00
_cell.angle_beta   90.00
_cell.angle_gamma   90.00
#
_symmetry.space_group_name_H-M   'P 1'
#
loop_
_entity.id
_entity.type
_entity.pdbx_description
1 polymer ?
#
loop_
_entity_poly.entity_id
_entity_poly.type
_entity_poly.pdbx_seq_one_letter_code
_entity_poly.pdbx_strand_id
1 'polypeptide(L)'
;MNQQIKTIDYKWLTEPTGDPFADAGGFALKEFAKRFPEKDILGIIEEVSKIYVNQWDAKINTFFLNSKITQPAFKGDRKLEETMKFFRELVDERTSVGKGYCRISGQKTQLFVAGRDNSVLSGSGTFVNFHHAFEAGILVSKEMLIRFHFVPLACILLQGRIALIHSNDNRLTELFAAENCKENLHAVAMNLSDGILKTKCRAPSTALFRFIDKASIKSQDENELDKYSLILYHFTNFGASPEVKIYTVPSQLFAFYAYTQRGDWKFDWEQFVGSYYRSTEYKGAKYNENTRQIDFEKKGQVEMIERGEYQNWSNLIYSRLLAGETILPYMRSWSENHSFSWKIVAKYLSKIKNMKQEAQKKILELADFIIETEGKDRIGKCIQQIKNAKSSSALSRLLINKVLSKNLELKREAILTVEDYCEYLFPEEVFWRDVRDVFLIAIYQRLHEKGIFLNAKETEIEDEDETDINE
;
A
#
# COMPACT_ATOMS: atom_id res chain seq x y z
N MET A 1 -28.20 0.22 19.18
CA MET A 1 -28.02 -0.94 20.05
C MET A 1 -28.46 -0.57 21.44
N ASN A 2 -29.37 -1.37 21.97
CA ASN A 2 -29.93 -1.23 23.30
C ASN A 2 -28.93 -1.69 24.38
N GLN A 3 -28.76 -0.93 25.45
CA GLN A 3 -27.72 -1.14 26.47
C GLN A 3 -28.28 -1.72 27.77
N GLN A 4 -28.96 -2.86 27.70
CA GLN A 4 -29.66 -3.45 28.86
C GLN A 4 -28.82 -4.43 29.66
N ILE A 5 -27.74 -4.99 29.08
CA ILE A 5 -26.96 -6.03 29.73
C ILE A 5 -25.89 -5.42 30.62
N LYS A 6 -26.13 -5.43 31.93
CA LYS A 6 -25.31 -4.73 32.94
C LYS A 6 -23.86 -5.23 33.04
N THR A 7 -23.60 -6.47 32.65
CA THR A 7 -22.26 -7.04 32.74
C THR A 7 -21.33 -6.52 31.64
N ILE A 8 -21.87 -5.96 30.56
CA ILE A 8 -21.09 -5.50 29.40
C ILE A 8 -20.63 -4.06 29.58
N ASP A 9 -19.35 -3.82 29.35
CA ASP A 9 -18.86 -2.46 29.17
C ASP A 9 -19.01 -2.03 27.71
N TYR A 10 -20.11 -1.32 27.43
CA TYR A 10 -20.48 -0.90 26.08
C TYR A 10 -19.48 0.07 25.43
N LYS A 11 -18.73 0.83 26.23
CA LYS A 11 -17.66 1.70 25.71
C LYS A 11 -16.62 0.84 25.00
N TRP A 12 -16.23 -0.26 25.65
CA TRP A 12 -15.21 -1.18 25.19
C TRP A 12 -15.69 -2.18 24.15
N LEU A 13 -16.91 -2.05 23.62
CA LEU A 13 -17.28 -2.72 22.37
C LEU A 13 -16.76 -2.02 21.11
N THR A 14 -16.41 -0.73 21.20
CA THR A 14 -16.04 0.08 20.01
C THR A 14 -14.86 1.03 20.22
N GLU A 15 -14.41 1.26 21.46
CA GLU A 15 -13.23 2.09 21.75
C GLU A 15 -11.94 1.52 21.13
N PRO A 16 -11.11 2.32 20.44
CA PRO A 16 -9.84 1.86 19.88
C PRO A 16 -8.90 1.34 20.97
N THR A 17 -8.23 0.21 20.69
CA THR A 17 -7.29 -0.45 21.62
C THR A 17 -5.87 -0.49 21.07
N GLY A 18 -5.69 -0.24 19.77
CA GLY A 18 -4.41 -0.41 19.06
C GLY A 18 -4.16 -1.86 18.61
N ASP A 19 -5.08 -2.79 18.88
CA ASP A 19 -5.04 -4.13 18.28
C ASP A 19 -5.84 -4.10 16.96
N PRO A 20 -5.22 -4.45 15.82
CA PRO A 20 -5.83 -4.25 14.52
C PRO A 20 -7.11 -5.07 14.35
N PHE A 21 -7.18 -6.28 14.90
CA PHE A 21 -8.33 -7.17 14.74
C PHE A 21 -9.46 -6.76 15.68
N ALA A 22 -9.16 -6.44 16.94
CA ALA A 22 -10.17 -5.97 17.89
C ALA A 22 -10.77 -4.64 17.44
N ASP A 23 -9.97 -3.72 16.91
CA ASP A 23 -10.44 -2.42 16.45
C ASP A 23 -11.29 -2.54 15.19
N ALA A 24 -10.84 -3.32 14.20
CA ALA A 24 -11.63 -3.60 13.00
C ALA A 24 -12.97 -4.27 13.33
N GLY A 25 -12.96 -5.26 14.23
CA GLY A 25 -14.17 -5.92 14.72
C GLY A 25 -15.11 -4.96 15.45
N GLY A 26 -14.57 -4.08 16.30
CA GLY A 26 -15.35 -3.04 16.99
C GLY A 26 -15.99 -2.03 16.04
N PHE A 27 -15.27 -1.58 15.01
CA PHE A 27 -15.83 -0.68 14.00
C PHE A 27 -16.88 -1.36 13.12
N ALA A 28 -16.67 -2.62 12.73
CA ALA A 28 -17.69 -3.39 12.03
C ALA A 28 -18.94 -3.62 12.89
N LEU A 29 -18.79 -3.93 14.18
CA LEU A 29 -19.90 -4.00 15.13
C LEU A 29 -20.65 -2.66 15.20
N LYS A 30 -19.92 -1.55 15.34
CA LYS A 30 -20.50 -0.19 15.38
C LYS A 30 -21.34 0.11 14.14
N GLU A 31 -20.84 -0.25 12.95
CA GLU A 31 -21.57 -0.05 11.69
C GLU A 31 -22.77 -1.00 11.57
N PHE A 32 -22.57 -2.29 11.83
CA PHE A 32 -23.61 -3.31 11.76
C PHE A 32 -24.79 -3.01 12.69
N ALA A 33 -24.50 -2.58 13.92
CA ALA A 33 -25.50 -2.27 14.94
C ALA A 33 -26.42 -1.08 14.57
N LYS A 34 -26.08 -0.26 13.58
CA LYS A 34 -26.95 0.81 13.07
C LYS A 34 -28.20 0.27 12.39
N ARG A 35 -28.15 -0.96 11.86
CA ARG A 35 -29.29 -1.64 11.21
C ARG A 35 -30.34 -2.16 12.19
N PHE A 36 -29.94 -2.35 13.46
CA PHE A 36 -30.77 -2.97 14.49
C PHE A 36 -30.68 -2.15 15.79
N PRO A 37 -31.13 -0.87 15.77
CA PRO A 37 -31.01 0.02 16.92
C PRO A 37 -31.69 -0.52 18.18
N GLU A 38 -32.77 -1.30 18.02
CA GLU A 38 -33.62 -1.88 19.05
C GLU A 38 -33.02 -3.11 19.76
N LYS A 39 -32.11 -3.82 19.10
CA LYS A 39 -31.51 -5.06 19.65
C LYS A 39 -30.40 -4.74 20.64
N ASP A 40 -30.30 -5.57 21.67
CA ASP A 40 -29.14 -5.61 22.55
C ASP A 40 -27.96 -6.37 21.92
N ILE A 41 -26.82 -6.43 22.59
CA ILE A 41 -25.61 -7.05 22.02
C ILE A 41 -25.81 -8.54 21.69
N LEU A 42 -26.60 -9.29 22.46
CA LEU A 42 -26.88 -10.70 22.16
C LEU A 42 -27.74 -10.82 20.90
N GLY A 43 -28.75 -9.97 20.73
CA GLY A 43 -29.53 -9.90 19.51
C GLY A 43 -28.69 -9.49 18.30
N ILE A 44 -27.74 -8.55 18.47
CA ILE A 44 -26.79 -8.16 17.41
C ILE A 44 -25.86 -9.32 17.02
N ILE A 45 -25.35 -10.08 17.99
CA ILE A 45 -24.56 -11.29 17.77
C ILE A 45 -25.37 -12.37 17.03
N GLU A 46 -26.64 -12.53 17.38
CA GLU A 46 -27.54 -13.48 16.71
C GLU A 46 -27.70 -13.12 15.23
N GLU A 47 -27.95 -11.85 14.91
CA GLU A 47 -28.14 -11.39 13.53
C GLU A 47 -26.89 -11.60 12.67
N VAL A 48 -25.70 -11.29 13.18
CA VAL A 48 -24.49 -11.54 12.41
C VAL A 48 -24.21 -13.05 12.27
N SER A 49 -24.54 -13.85 13.29
CA SER A 49 -24.36 -15.29 13.24
C SER A 49 -25.29 -15.93 12.21
N LYS A 50 -26.52 -15.43 12.05
CA LYS A 50 -27.44 -15.83 10.97
C LYS A 50 -26.80 -15.61 9.61
N ILE A 51 -26.17 -14.45 9.37
CA ILE A 51 -25.42 -14.19 8.13
C ILE A 51 -24.36 -15.26 7.89
N TYR A 52 -23.54 -15.53 8.91
CA TYR A 52 -22.45 -16.48 8.80
C TYR A 52 -22.93 -17.90 8.52
N VAL A 53 -24.03 -18.36 9.12
CA VAL A 53 -24.54 -19.72 8.91
C VAL A 53 -25.39 -19.83 7.66
N ASN A 54 -26.40 -18.97 7.52
CA ASN A 54 -27.47 -19.17 6.54
C ASN A 54 -27.08 -18.64 5.14
N GLN A 55 -26.27 -17.60 5.07
CA GLN A 55 -25.84 -17.00 3.80
C GLN A 55 -24.43 -17.44 3.41
N TRP A 56 -23.53 -17.62 4.38
CA TRP A 56 -22.14 -17.96 4.11
C TRP A 56 -21.78 -19.42 4.41
N ASP A 57 -22.75 -20.25 4.80
CA ASP A 57 -22.53 -21.69 5.06
C ASP A 57 -21.39 -21.95 6.07
N ALA A 58 -21.28 -21.07 7.07
CA ALA A 58 -20.23 -21.03 8.08
C ALA A 58 -18.78 -21.00 7.54
N LYS A 59 -18.57 -20.50 6.31
CA LYS A 59 -17.25 -20.38 5.65
C LYS A 59 -16.40 -19.22 6.19
N ILE A 60 -16.25 -19.15 7.51
CA ILE A 60 -15.37 -18.21 8.23
C ILE A 60 -14.28 -18.96 9.03
N ASN A 61 -14.04 -20.23 8.71
CA ASN A 61 -13.00 -21.07 9.32
C ASN A 61 -11.57 -20.56 9.08
N THR A 62 -11.37 -19.70 8.09
CA THR A 62 -10.11 -18.97 7.84
C THR A 62 -9.87 -17.83 8.83
N PHE A 63 -10.88 -17.46 9.62
CA PHE A 63 -10.77 -16.58 10.79
C PHE A 63 -10.69 -17.39 12.08
N PHE A 64 -11.67 -18.28 12.28
CA PHE A 64 -11.86 -19.01 13.54
C PHE A 64 -11.89 -20.52 13.30
N LEU A 65 -10.83 -21.20 13.71
CA LEU A 65 -10.70 -22.64 13.52
C LEU A 65 -11.40 -23.40 14.65
N ASN A 66 -12.34 -24.29 14.30
CA ASN A 66 -13.10 -25.11 15.27
C ASN A 66 -13.91 -24.31 16.30
N SER A 67 -14.27 -23.07 15.97
CA SER A 67 -15.24 -22.27 16.72
C SER A 67 -16.61 -22.96 16.76
N LYS A 68 -17.49 -22.54 17.67
CA LYS A 68 -18.88 -23.06 17.72
C LYS A 68 -19.63 -22.90 16.39
N ILE A 69 -19.38 -21.81 15.67
CA ILE A 69 -20.04 -21.56 14.39
C ILE A 69 -19.39 -22.33 13.23
N THR A 70 -18.07 -22.55 13.26
CA THR A 70 -17.33 -23.25 12.19
C THR A 70 -17.19 -24.76 12.41
N GLN A 71 -17.51 -25.27 13.60
CA GLN A 71 -17.38 -26.68 13.99
C GLN A 71 -18.12 -27.62 13.01
N PRO A 72 -17.41 -28.53 12.30
CA PRO A 72 -18.03 -29.47 11.36
C PRO A 72 -19.07 -30.42 11.98
N ALA A 73 -18.94 -30.72 13.29
CA ALA A 73 -19.90 -31.58 14.00
C ALA A 73 -21.29 -30.95 14.15
N PHE A 74 -21.42 -29.63 14.00
CA PHE A 74 -22.69 -28.92 14.06
C PHE A 74 -23.15 -28.56 12.65
N LYS A 75 -24.45 -28.73 12.37
CA LYS A 75 -25.08 -28.44 11.07
C LYS A 75 -26.24 -27.48 11.24
N GLY A 76 -26.43 -26.58 10.27
CA GLY A 76 -27.54 -25.63 10.22
C GLY A 76 -27.73 -24.88 11.54
N ASP A 77 -28.97 -24.84 12.02
CA ASP A 77 -29.39 -24.12 13.24
C ASP A 77 -28.60 -24.51 14.50
N ARG A 78 -28.10 -25.75 14.59
CA ARG A 78 -27.26 -26.16 15.73
C ARG A 78 -26.00 -25.30 15.87
N LYS A 79 -25.44 -24.82 14.75
CA LYS A 79 -24.30 -23.88 14.79
C LYS A 79 -24.69 -22.55 15.45
N LEU A 80 -25.90 -22.05 15.17
CA LEU A 80 -26.44 -20.83 15.78
C LEU A 80 -26.68 -21.04 17.28
N GLU A 81 -27.34 -22.14 17.64
CA GLU A 81 -27.64 -22.47 19.04
C GLU A 81 -26.38 -22.53 19.92
N GLU A 82 -25.36 -23.27 19.47
CA GLU A 82 -24.09 -23.44 20.19
C GLU A 82 -23.29 -22.14 20.25
N THR A 83 -23.33 -21.33 19.19
CA THR A 83 -22.70 -20.00 19.18
C THR A 83 -23.38 -19.05 20.16
N MET A 84 -24.71 -19.01 20.17
CA MET A 84 -25.47 -18.19 21.09
C MET A 84 -25.34 -18.67 22.54
N LYS A 85 -25.22 -19.98 22.77
CA LYS A 85 -24.91 -20.53 24.09
C LYS A 85 -23.55 -20.02 24.59
N PHE A 86 -22.51 -20.09 23.75
CA PHE A 86 -21.19 -19.56 24.08
C PHE A 86 -21.24 -18.07 24.47
N PHE A 87 -21.89 -17.22 23.67
CA PHE A 87 -21.96 -15.79 23.98
C PHE A 87 -22.83 -15.48 25.21
N ARG A 88 -23.89 -16.25 25.47
CA ARG A 88 -24.66 -16.11 26.72
C ARG A 88 -23.82 -16.43 27.96
N GLU A 89 -23.09 -17.55 27.94
CA GLU A 89 -22.18 -17.92 29.03
C GLU A 89 -21.05 -16.90 29.22
N LEU A 90 -20.56 -16.32 28.12
CA LEU A 90 -19.55 -15.27 28.12
C LEU A 90 -20.06 -13.97 28.77
N VAL A 91 -21.26 -13.52 28.37
CA VAL A 91 -21.90 -12.30 28.88
C VAL A 91 -22.28 -12.43 30.35
N ASP A 92 -22.74 -13.62 30.76
CA ASP A 92 -23.04 -13.98 32.16
C ASP A 92 -21.77 -14.23 33.00
N GLU A 93 -20.58 -14.11 32.41
CA GLU A 93 -19.27 -14.34 33.05
C GLU A 93 -19.04 -15.75 33.61
N ARG A 94 -19.85 -16.75 33.19
CA ARG A 94 -19.79 -18.12 33.71
C ARG A 94 -18.50 -18.85 33.34
N THR A 95 -17.89 -18.46 32.24
CA THR A 95 -16.65 -19.04 31.69
C THR A 95 -15.40 -18.23 32.03
N SER A 96 -15.51 -17.25 32.94
CA SER A 96 -14.37 -16.45 33.39
C SER A 96 -13.32 -17.34 34.05
N VAL A 97 -12.05 -17.10 33.73
CA VAL A 97 -10.90 -17.74 34.40
C VAL A 97 -10.34 -16.91 35.55
N GLY A 98 -10.99 -15.80 35.89
CA GLY A 98 -10.64 -14.92 37.01
C GLY A 98 -10.55 -13.45 36.61
N LYS A 99 -10.32 -12.59 37.61
CA LYS A 99 -10.12 -11.15 37.40
C LYS A 99 -8.66 -10.82 37.15
N GLY A 100 -8.39 -9.96 36.17
CA GLY A 100 -7.06 -9.47 35.86
C GLY A 100 -7.10 -8.39 34.79
N TYR A 101 -5.98 -8.15 34.10
CA TYR A 101 -5.90 -7.15 33.04
C TYR A 101 -6.07 -7.80 31.66
N CYS A 102 -7.02 -7.30 30.87
CA CYS A 102 -7.18 -7.72 29.49
C CYS A 102 -5.93 -7.35 28.70
N ARG A 103 -5.35 -8.32 27.97
CA ARG A 103 -4.12 -8.12 27.19
C ARG A 103 -4.26 -7.14 26.02
N ILE A 104 -5.48 -6.87 25.57
CA ILE A 104 -5.76 -5.97 24.44
C ILE A 104 -6.17 -4.59 24.93
N SER A 105 -7.19 -4.51 25.79
CA SER A 105 -7.71 -3.22 26.25
C SER A 105 -6.97 -2.63 27.46
N GLY A 106 -6.15 -3.42 28.15
CA GLY A 106 -5.48 -3.00 29.39
C GLY A 106 -6.41 -2.83 30.59
N GLN A 107 -7.71 -3.09 30.46
CA GLN A 107 -8.67 -2.92 31.55
C GLN A 107 -8.58 -4.04 32.59
N LYS A 108 -8.80 -3.68 33.85
CA LYS A 108 -9.00 -4.65 34.93
C LYS A 108 -10.44 -5.16 34.92
N THR A 109 -10.66 -6.42 34.51
CA THR A 109 -11.98 -7.01 34.33
C THR A 109 -11.94 -8.54 34.49
N GLN A 110 -13.08 -9.22 34.30
CA GLN A 110 -13.13 -10.68 34.15
C GLN A 110 -12.46 -11.11 32.85
N LEU A 111 -11.63 -12.15 32.95
CA LEU A 111 -10.81 -12.62 31.84
C LEU A 111 -11.34 -13.93 31.28
N PHE A 112 -11.19 -14.06 29.98
CA PHE A 112 -11.60 -15.21 29.19
C PHE A 112 -10.45 -15.62 28.29
N VAL A 113 -10.39 -16.90 27.96
CA VAL A 113 -9.33 -17.47 27.14
C VAL A 113 -9.63 -17.21 25.66
N ALA A 114 -8.74 -16.49 24.99
CA ALA A 114 -8.74 -16.33 23.55
C ALA A 114 -7.73 -17.30 22.90
N GLY A 115 -8.23 -18.13 21.98
CA GLY A 115 -7.46 -19.05 21.16
C GLY A 115 -7.90 -18.97 19.70
N ARG A 116 -7.30 -19.80 18.84
CA ARG A 116 -7.60 -19.83 17.40
C ARG A 116 -9.08 -20.04 17.02
N ASP A 117 -9.91 -20.51 17.96
CA ASP A 117 -11.33 -20.77 17.80
C ASP A 117 -12.22 -19.54 18.05
N ASN A 118 -11.69 -18.48 18.67
CA ASN A 118 -12.47 -17.27 18.99
C ASN A 118 -11.67 -15.97 18.83
N SER A 119 -10.43 -16.05 18.34
CA SER A 119 -9.55 -14.92 18.05
C SER A 119 -8.69 -15.21 16.82
N VAL A 120 -8.21 -14.14 16.19
CA VAL A 120 -7.46 -14.19 14.93
C VAL A 120 -5.96 -14.36 15.21
N LEU A 121 -5.30 -15.23 14.43
CA LEU A 121 -3.85 -15.48 14.49
C LEU A 121 -3.30 -15.84 15.89
N SER A 122 -4.13 -16.47 16.73
CA SER A 122 -3.73 -16.95 18.06
C SER A 122 -3.39 -18.43 18.06
N GLY A 123 -2.58 -18.87 19.04
CA GLY A 123 -2.18 -20.26 19.21
C GLY A 123 -3.34 -21.22 19.55
N SER A 124 -3.08 -22.53 19.44
CA SER A 124 -4.01 -23.57 19.85
C SER A 124 -3.95 -23.83 21.35
N GLY A 125 -5.08 -23.89 22.04
CA GLY A 125 -5.13 -24.17 23.49
C GLY A 125 -4.67 -25.58 23.90
N THR A 126 -4.61 -26.53 22.97
CA THR A 126 -4.08 -27.90 23.25
C THR A 126 -2.57 -27.90 23.48
N PHE A 127 -1.85 -26.90 22.99
CA PHE A 127 -0.40 -26.77 23.13
C PHE A 127 -0.10 -25.44 23.83
N VAL A 128 -0.12 -25.47 25.16
CA VAL A 128 0.20 -24.31 26.04
C VAL A 128 1.56 -23.68 25.75
N ASN A 129 2.46 -24.39 25.06
CA ASN A 129 3.78 -23.92 24.64
C ASN A 129 3.74 -22.74 23.66
N PHE A 130 2.58 -22.43 23.05
CA PHE A 130 2.43 -21.30 22.12
C PHE A 130 2.01 -19.99 22.80
N HIS A 131 1.77 -20.01 24.12
CA HIS A 131 1.34 -18.84 24.88
C HIS A 131 2.32 -18.54 26.01
N HIS A 132 2.46 -17.27 26.36
CA HIS A 132 3.34 -16.86 27.46
C HIS A 132 2.91 -17.52 28.78
N ALA A 133 3.89 -17.85 29.62
CA ALA A 133 3.68 -18.43 30.95
C ALA A 133 2.83 -19.72 30.97
N PHE A 134 2.80 -20.48 29.87
CA PHE A 134 1.98 -21.70 29.74
C PHE A 134 0.47 -21.45 29.94
N GLU A 135 0.00 -20.24 29.64
CA GLU A 135 -1.43 -19.93 29.64
C GLU A 135 -2.17 -20.75 28.56
N ALA A 136 -3.46 -21.03 28.78
CA ALA A 136 -4.29 -21.76 27.82
C ALA A 136 -4.60 -20.97 26.53
N GLY A 137 -4.32 -19.67 26.54
CA GLY A 137 -4.59 -18.72 25.47
C GLY A 137 -4.32 -17.29 25.93
N ILE A 138 -4.59 -16.32 25.06
CA ILE A 138 -4.47 -14.90 25.40
C ILE A 138 -5.63 -14.52 26.32
N LEU A 139 -5.33 -13.96 27.49
CA LEU A 139 -6.37 -13.56 28.43
C LEU A 139 -6.97 -12.18 28.06
N VAL A 140 -8.25 -12.17 27.67
CA VAL A 140 -8.93 -10.98 27.18
C VAL A 140 -10.28 -10.77 27.86
N SER A 141 -10.86 -9.58 27.71
CA SER A 141 -12.23 -9.33 28.15
C SER A 141 -13.25 -9.92 27.17
N LYS A 142 -14.49 -10.13 27.64
CA LYS A 142 -15.60 -10.57 26.79
C LYS A 142 -15.90 -9.61 25.64
N GLU A 143 -15.72 -8.31 25.84
CA GLU A 143 -15.91 -7.30 24.80
C GLU A 143 -14.96 -7.53 23.62
N MET A 144 -13.72 -7.96 23.88
CA MET A 144 -12.76 -8.28 22.81
C MET A 144 -13.17 -9.54 22.04
N LEU A 145 -13.63 -10.59 22.73
CA LEU A 145 -14.14 -11.79 22.07
C LEU A 145 -15.40 -11.50 21.25
N ILE A 146 -16.27 -10.60 21.72
CA ILE A 146 -17.41 -10.10 20.95
C ILE A 146 -16.92 -9.36 19.71
N ARG A 147 -15.97 -8.43 19.84
CA ARG A 147 -15.40 -7.71 18.68
C ARG A 147 -14.81 -8.67 17.64
N PHE A 148 -14.06 -9.67 18.07
CA PHE A 148 -13.49 -10.66 17.16
C PHE A 148 -14.57 -11.33 16.31
N HIS A 149 -15.72 -11.67 16.88
CA HIS A 149 -16.83 -12.24 16.13
C HIS A 149 -17.28 -11.38 14.93
N PHE A 150 -17.09 -10.06 14.97
CA PHE A 150 -17.46 -9.14 13.89
C PHE A 150 -16.33 -8.87 12.88
N VAL A 151 -15.10 -9.33 13.13
CA VAL A 151 -13.94 -9.14 12.22
C VAL A 151 -14.22 -9.61 10.78
N PRO A 152 -14.93 -10.73 10.51
CA PRO A 152 -15.23 -11.12 9.14
C PRO A 152 -15.94 -10.03 8.32
N LEU A 153 -16.79 -9.20 8.93
CA LEU A 153 -17.48 -8.10 8.24
C LEU A 153 -16.55 -6.91 7.95
N ALA A 154 -15.45 -6.76 8.67
CA ALA A 154 -14.48 -5.67 8.51
C ALA A 154 -13.47 -5.94 7.38
N CYS A 155 -13.38 -7.18 6.89
CA CYS A 155 -12.31 -7.65 6.02
C CYS A 155 -12.78 -7.90 4.58
N ILE A 156 -11.79 -8.08 3.70
CA ILE A 156 -11.98 -8.50 2.30
C ILE A 156 -11.09 -9.70 1.97
N LEU A 157 -11.44 -10.51 0.97
CA LEU A 157 -10.59 -11.50 0.34
C LEU A 157 -9.78 -10.88 -0.79
N LEU A 158 -8.46 -10.94 -0.67
CA LEU A 158 -7.48 -10.52 -1.66
C LEU A 158 -6.59 -11.71 -2.01
N GLN A 159 -6.61 -12.15 -3.27
CA GLN A 159 -5.86 -13.33 -3.75
C GLN A 159 -6.08 -14.59 -2.89
N GLY A 160 -7.33 -14.83 -2.48
CA GLY A 160 -7.70 -16.01 -1.68
C GLY A 160 -7.29 -15.95 -0.20
N ARG A 161 -6.73 -14.83 0.28
CA ARG A 161 -6.40 -14.60 1.70
C ARG A 161 -7.17 -13.40 2.24
N ILE A 162 -7.30 -13.33 3.55
CA ILE A 162 -7.96 -12.23 4.24
C ILE A 162 -7.04 -11.01 4.21
N ALA A 163 -7.60 -9.85 3.95
CA ALA A 163 -6.93 -8.56 3.96
C ALA A 163 -7.65 -7.62 4.95
N LEU A 164 -6.87 -7.09 5.88
CA LEU A 164 -7.30 -6.08 6.84
C LEU A 164 -6.34 -4.90 6.82
N ILE A 165 -6.87 -3.69 6.62
CA ILE A 165 -6.07 -2.45 6.69
C ILE A 165 -6.26 -1.80 8.06
N HIS A 166 -5.14 -1.47 8.69
CA HIS A 166 -5.04 -0.70 9.92
C HIS A 166 -4.20 0.55 9.68
N SER A 167 -4.47 1.62 10.40
CA SER A 167 -3.72 2.87 10.33
C SER A 167 -3.33 3.36 11.72
N ASN A 168 -2.31 4.21 11.80
CA ASN A 168 -2.04 4.99 13.00
C ASN A 168 -3.14 6.02 13.31
N ASP A 169 -4.03 6.32 12.36
CA ASP A 169 -5.23 7.12 12.58
C ASP A 169 -6.50 6.24 12.56
N ASN A 170 -7.19 6.19 13.70
CA ASN A 170 -8.38 5.37 13.88
C ASN A 170 -9.51 5.69 12.89
N ARG A 171 -9.58 6.92 12.35
CA ARG A 171 -10.58 7.30 11.35
C ARG A 171 -10.40 6.51 10.06
N LEU A 172 -9.16 6.18 9.67
CA LEU A 172 -8.89 5.39 8.47
C LEU A 172 -9.16 3.91 8.70
N THR A 173 -8.83 3.38 9.88
CA THR A 173 -9.20 2.00 10.25
C THR A 173 -10.72 1.84 10.30
N GLU A 174 -11.44 2.79 10.92
CA GLU A 174 -12.90 2.82 10.95
C GLU A 174 -13.49 2.94 9.55
N LEU A 175 -12.93 3.83 8.71
CA LEU A 175 -13.35 4.00 7.33
C LEU A 175 -13.30 2.67 6.55
N PHE A 176 -12.18 1.95 6.63
CA PHE A 176 -12.01 0.65 5.97
C PHE A 176 -13.03 -0.38 6.47
N ALA A 177 -13.09 -0.57 7.80
CA ALA A 177 -13.95 -1.57 8.40
C ALA A 177 -15.45 -1.30 8.16
N ALA A 178 -15.88 -0.04 8.27
CA ALA A 178 -17.27 0.35 8.08
C ALA A 178 -17.70 0.26 6.61
N GLU A 179 -16.85 0.64 5.65
CA GLU A 179 -17.16 0.45 4.23
C GLU A 179 -17.31 -1.03 3.88
N ASN A 180 -16.37 -1.87 4.33
CA ASN A 180 -16.47 -3.31 4.09
C ASN A 180 -17.71 -3.93 4.75
N CYS A 181 -18.07 -3.48 5.96
CA CYS A 181 -19.29 -3.94 6.60
C CYS A 181 -20.54 -3.57 5.79
N LYS A 182 -20.65 -2.31 5.32
CA LYS A 182 -21.75 -1.84 4.48
C LYS A 182 -21.87 -2.63 3.19
N GLU A 183 -20.75 -2.86 2.50
CA GLU A 183 -20.72 -3.58 1.23
C GLU A 183 -21.05 -5.07 1.42
N ASN A 184 -20.59 -5.72 2.50
CA ASN A 184 -20.99 -7.08 2.87
C ASN A 184 -22.51 -7.16 3.06
N LEU A 185 -23.07 -6.22 3.84
CA LEU A 185 -24.51 -6.15 4.09
C LEU A 185 -25.33 -5.90 2.81
N HIS A 186 -24.82 -5.07 1.92
CA HIS A 186 -25.44 -4.83 0.62
C HIS A 186 -25.45 -6.11 -0.24
N ALA A 187 -24.32 -6.81 -0.33
CA ALA A 187 -24.22 -8.07 -1.08
C ALA A 187 -25.11 -9.18 -0.49
N VAL A 188 -25.20 -9.26 0.84
CA VAL A 188 -26.12 -10.17 1.55
C VAL A 188 -27.57 -9.84 1.21
N ALA A 189 -27.97 -8.57 1.26
CA ALA A 189 -29.34 -8.16 0.94
C ALA A 189 -29.75 -8.45 -0.51
N MET A 190 -28.78 -8.44 -1.44
CA MET A 190 -29.01 -8.80 -2.84
C MET A 190 -28.90 -10.30 -3.13
N ASN A 191 -28.66 -11.15 -2.13
CA ASN A 191 -28.38 -12.59 -2.29
C ASN A 191 -27.19 -12.88 -3.24
N LEU A 192 -26.20 -11.98 -3.26
CA LEU A 192 -24.99 -12.10 -4.09
C LEU A 192 -23.76 -12.57 -3.30
N SER A 193 -23.91 -12.80 -2.00
CA SER A 193 -22.80 -13.07 -1.08
C SER A 193 -22.76 -14.55 -0.66
N ASP A 194 -21.63 -15.21 -0.91
CA ASP A 194 -21.32 -16.60 -0.51
C ASP A 194 -20.22 -16.67 0.57
N GLY A 195 -19.86 -15.52 1.13
CA GLY A 195 -18.75 -15.31 2.05
C GLY A 195 -18.39 -13.82 2.13
N ILE A 196 -17.27 -13.50 2.80
CA ILE A 196 -16.79 -12.12 2.88
C ILE A 196 -16.47 -11.55 1.48
N LEU A 197 -16.57 -10.22 1.34
CA LEU A 197 -16.30 -9.50 0.09
C LEU A 197 -14.99 -9.91 -0.58
N LYS A 198 -15.03 -10.16 -1.88
CA LYS A 198 -13.85 -10.41 -2.71
C LYS A 198 -13.46 -9.11 -3.41
N THR A 199 -12.23 -8.63 -3.19
CA THR A 199 -11.77 -7.42 -3.90
C THR A 199 -11.43 -7.73 -5.35
N LYS A 200 -11.65 -6.74 -6.23
CA LYS A 200 -11.22 -6.80 -7.63
C LYS A 200 -9.71 -6.67 -7.77
N CYS A 201 -9.05 -6.05 -6.79
CA CYS A 201 -7.60 -5.87 -6.79
C CYS A 201 -6.88 -7.22 -6.83
N ARG A 202 -5.90 -7.33 -7.73
CA ARG A 202 -5.11 -8.54 -7.97
C ARG A 202 -3.76 -8.52 -7.24
N ALA A 203 -3.44 -7.48 -6.48
CA ALA A 203 -2.19 -7.36 -5.73
C ALA A 203 -2.36 -6.53 -4.43
N PRO A 204 -1.65 -6.89 -3.34
CA PRO A 204 -1.61 -6.10 -2.10
C PRO A 204 -1.19 -4.64 -2.27
N SER A 205 -0.17 -4.40 -3.09
CA SER A 205 0.30 -3.04 -3.38
C SER A 205 -0.81 -2.21 -4.01
N THR A 206 -1.41 -2.69 -5.10
CA THR A 206 -2.55 -2.02 -5.75
C THR A 206 -3.69 -1.76 -4.76
N ALA A 207 -4.08 -2.75 -3.95
CA ALA A 207 -5.16 -2.60 -2.97
C ALA A 207 -4.88 -1.47 -1.96
N LEU A 208 -3.65 -1.38 -1.44
CA LEU A 208 -3.22 -0.31 -0.54
C LEU A 208 -3.33 1.07 -1.20
N PHE A 209 -2.77 1.25 -2.40
CA PHE A 209 -2.82 2.55 -3.09
C PHE A 209 -4.25 2.96 -3.48
N ARG A 210 -5.11 2.00 -3.89
CA ARG A 210 -6.54 2.26 -4.11
C ARG A 210 -7.26 2.68 -2.83
N PHE A 211 -6.87 2.13 -1.67
CA PHE A 211 -7.40 2.60 -0.39
C PHE A 211 -6.89 4.00 -0.04
N ILE A 212 -5.63 4.34 -0.33
CA ILE A 212 -5.09 5.70 -0.15
C ILE A 212 -5.88 6.72 -1.00
N ASP A 213 -6.27 6.38 -2.22
CA ASP A 213 -7.11 7.27 -3.05
C ASP A 213 -8.43 7.60 -2.34
N LYS A 214 -9.11 6.58 -1.80
CA LYS A 214 -10.36 6.75 -1.05
C LYS A 214 -10.16 7.57 0.23
N ALA A 215 -9.11 7.27 0.99
CA ALA A 215 -8.77 7.96 2.22
C ALA A 215 -8.45 9.44 1.95
N SER A 216 -7.72 9.73 0.88
CA SER A 216 -7.32 11.09 0.50
C SER A 216 -8.51 11.95 0.08
N ILE A 217 -9.53 11.37 -0.57
CA ILE A 217 -10.77 12.09 -0.92
C ILE A 217 -11.53 12.55 0.32
N LYS A 218 -11.45 11.79 1.43
CA LYS A 218 -12.19 12.09 2.67
C LYS A 218 -11.46 13.04 3.61
N SER A 219 -10.16 13.25 3.43
CA SER A 219 -9.36 14.17 4.26
C SER A 219 -9.36 15.57 3.65
N GLN A 220 -9.78 16.58 4.41
CA GLN A 220 -9.77 17.98 3.96
C GLN A 220 -8.47 18.73 4.31
N ASP A 221 -7.69 18.22 5.27
CA ASP A 221 -6.44 18.87 5.72
C ASP A 221 -5.20 18.16 5.16
N GLU A 222 -4.33 18.93 4.50
CA GLU A 222 -3.06 18.43 3.96
C GLU A 222 -2.06 18.03 5.05
N ASN A 223 -2.09 18.70 6.21
CA ASN A 223 -1.17 18.42 7.32
C ASN A 223 -1.48 17.07 7.99
N GLU A 224 -2.71 16.56 7.84
CA GLU A 224 -3.08 15.23 8.33
C GLU A 224 -2.52 14.13 7.43
N LEU A 225 -2.55 14.32 6.11
CA LEU A 225 -2.09 13.31 5.14
C LEU A 225 -0.59 13.01 5.29
N ASP A 226 0.20 13.98 5.74
CA ASP A 226 1.63 13.81 5.98
C ASP A 226 1.95 12.89 7.19
N LYS A 227 0.94 12.56 8.01
CA LYS A 227 1.09 11.77 9.24
C LYS A 227 0.56 10.35 9.09
N TYR A 228 -0.28 10.07 8.09
CA TYR A 228 -0.93 8.78 7.96
C TYR A 228 0.02 7.67 7.50
N SER A 229 -0.02 6.54 8.18
CA SER A 229 0.60 5.29 7.77
C SER A 229 -0.45 4.20 7.68
N LEU A 230 -0.21 3.19 6.84
CA LEU A 230 -1.09 2.04 6.69
C LEU A 230 -0.31 0.75 6.90
N ILE A 231 -0.98 -0.23 7.48
CA ILE A 231 -0.52 -1.61 7.58
C ILE A 231 -1.61 -2.50 7.02
N LEU A 232 -1.29 -3.30 6.02
CA LEU A 232 -2.14 -4.35 5.51
C LEU A 232 -1.69 -5.69 6.08
N TYR A 233 -2.56 -6.30 6.88
CA TYR A 233 -2.45 -7.69 7.32
C TYR A 233 -3.08 -8.58 6.24
N HIS A 234 -2.25 -9.33 5.52
CA HIS A 234 -2.67 -10.27 4.47
C HIS A 234 -2.45 -11.71 4.95
N PHE A 235 -3.50 -12.34 5.45
CA PHE A 235 -3.37 -13.53 6.28
C PHE A 235 -4.40 -14.63 6.01
N THR A 236 -4.13 -15.80 6.56
CA THR A 236 -5.07 -16.91 6.70
C THR A 236 -4.84 -17.58 8.05
N ASN A 237 -5.90 -17.91 8.78
CA ASN A 237 -5.83 -18.71 10.00
C ASN A 237 -6.20 -20.19 9.73
N PHE A 238 -6.07 -20.65 8.48
CA PHE A 238 -6.39 -22.02 8.11
C PHE A 238 -5.43 -23.01 8.78
N GLY A 239 -5.98 -24.01 9.48
CA GLY A 239 -5.23 -24.81 10.45
C GLY A 239 -4.01 -25.57 9.92
N ALA A 240 -3.97 -25.92 8.64
CA ALA A 240 -2.83 -26.64 8.05
C ALA A 240 -1.68 -25.71 7.62
N SER A 241 -1.98 -24.42 7.41
CA SER A 241 -1.03 -23.47 6.83
C SER A 241 -1.39 -22.03 7.24
N PRO A 242 -1.42 -21.71 8.54
CA PRO A 242 -1.63 -20.34 8.99
C PRO A 242 -0.45 -19.48 8.54
N GLU A 243 -0.74 -18.31 7.98
CA GLU A 243 0.29 -17.41 7.46
C GLU A 243 -0.20 -15.97 7.54
N VAL A 244 0.72 -15.04 7.83
CA VAL A 244 0.48 -13.60 7.73
C VAL A 244 1.63 -12.95 6.98
N LYS A 245 1.30 -12.13 5.99
CA LYS A 245 2.21 -11.18 5.36
C LYS A 245 1.78 -9.77 5.73
N ILE A 246 2.73 -8.96 6.16
CA ILE A 246 2.48 -7.59 6.60
C ILE A 246 3.08 -6.65 5.56
N TYR A 247 2.27 -5.77 5.01
CA TYR A 247 2.69 -4.72 4.09
C TYR A 247 2.52 -3.36 4.76
N THR A 248 3.56 -2.54 4.77
CA THR A 248 3.54 -1.24 5.45
C THR A 248 3.69 -0.12 4.43
N VAL A 249 2.80 0.88 4.50
CA VAL A 249 2.95 2.18 3.83
C VAL A 249 3.37 3.18 4.90
N PRO A 250 4.66 3.58 4.95
CA PRO A 250 5.13 4.63 5.84
C PRO A 250 4.48 5.98 5.52
N SER A 251 4.49 6.89 6.49
CA SER A 251 3.91 8.24 6.32
C SER A 251 4.53 9.03 5.17
N GLN A 252 5.84 8.89 4.97
CA GLN A 252 6.54 9.47 3.83
C GLN A 252 5.97 9.00 2.48
N LEU A 253 5.66 7.71 2.36
CA LEU A 253 5.10 7.12 1.14
C LEU A 253 3.64 7.52 0.95
N PHE A 254 2.85 7.51 2.02
CA PHE A 254 1.47 8.00 1.99
C PHE A 254 1.43 9.45 1.50
N ALA A 255 2.22 10.32 2.12
CA ALA A 255 2.32 11.74 1.79
C ALA A 255 2.74 11.97 0.33
N PHE A 256 3.76 11.25 -0.13
CA PHE A 256 4.22 11.32 -1.51
C PHE A 256 3.10 10.92 -2.48
N TYR A 257 2.44 9.79 -2.26
CA TYR A 257 1.39 9.34 -3.17
C TYR A 257 0.15 10.24 -3.12
N ALA A 258 -0.26 10.69 -1.93
CA ALA A 258 -1.35 11.65 -1.79
C ALA A 258 -1.07 12.95 -2.54
N TYR A 259 0.18 13.42 -2.54
CA TYR A 259 0.62 14.56 -3.34
C TYR A 259 0.46 14.32 -4.85
N THR A 260 0.78 13.12 -5.34
CA THR A 260 0.61 12.81 -6.78
C THR A 260 -0.85 12.69 -7.21
N GLN A 261 -1.81 12.58 -6.28
CA GLN A 261 -3.24 12.55 -6.59
C GLN A 261 -3.90 13.93 -6.67
N ARG A 262 -3.14 15.04 -6.61
CA ARG A 262 -3.67 16.41 -6.55
C ARG A 262 -3.37 17.25 -7.80
N GLY A 263 -4.28 18.19 -8.07
CA GLY A 263 -4.11 19.26 -9.05
C GLY A 263 -3.66 18.74 -10.42
N ASP A 264 -2.73 19.49 -11.02
CA ASP A 264 -2.21 19.21 -12.36
C ASP A 264 -1.29 17.97 -12.41
N TRP A 265 -0.75 17.53 -11.26
CA TRP A 265 0.19 16.39 -11.19
C TRP A 265 -0.49 15.04 -11.36
N LYS A 266 -1.79 14.98 -11.06
CA LYS A 266 -2.54 13.72 -11.11
C LYS A 266 -2.52 13.12 -12.50
N PHE A 267 -2.66 13.94 -13.52
CA PHE A 267 -2.67 13.47 -14.90
C PHE A 267 -1.33 12.83 -15.28
N ASP A 268 -0.22 13.54 -15.06
CA ASP A 268 1.14 13.04 -15.32
C ASP A 268 1.44 11.75 -14.56
N TRP A 269 1.08 11.70 -13.27
CA TRP A 269 1.29 10.53 -12.45
C TRP A 269 0.47 9.34 -12.93
N GLU A 270 -0.81 9.53 -13.26
CA GLU A 270 -1.70 8.48 -13.73
C GLU A 270 -1.26 7.90 -15.09
N GLN A 271 -0.78 8.74 -16.01
CA GLN A 271 -0.21 8.24 -17.28
C GLN A 271 1.06 7.42 -17.04
N PHE A 272 1.97 7.94 -16.23
CA PHE A 272 3.20 7.23 -15.87
C PHE A 272 2.90 5.85 -15.27
N VAL A 273 2.10 5.77 -14.19
CA VAL A 273 1.79 4.49 -13.54
C VAL A 273 0.91 3.59 -14.41
N GLY A 274 0.08 4.17 -15.29
CA GLY A 274 -0.75 3.48 -16.28
C GLY A 274 0.05 2.52 -17.15
N SER A 275 1.24 2.94 -17.58
CA SER A 275 2.16 2.13 -18.40
C SER A 275 2.77 0.90 -17.69
N TYR A 276 2.58 0.79 -16.37
CA TYR A 276 3.18 -0.24 -15.53
C TYR A 276 2.19 -1.21 -14.88
N TYR A 277 0.92 -1.17 -15.27
CA TYR A 277 -0.02 -2.24 -14.92
C TYR A 277 0.30 -3.53 -15.69
N ARG A 278 0.24 -4.66 -15.00
CA ARG A 278 0.57 -5.99 -15.51
C ARG A 278 -0.50 -6.99 -15.11
N SER A 279 -0.94 -7.78 -16.09
CA SER A 279 -1.83 -8.92 -15.89
C SER A 279 -1.17 -10.19 -16.41
N THR A 280 -1.38 -11.30 -15.69
CA THR A 280 -0.99 -12.64 -16.12
C THR A 280 -1.89 -13.19 -17.23
N GLU A 281 -3.12 -12.67 -17.33
CA GLU A 281 -4.11 -13.06 -18.34
C GLU A 281 -3.86 -12.33 -19.68
N TYR A 282 -3.55 -11.04 -19.61
CA TYR A 282 -3.34 -10.17 -20.76
C TYR A 282 -1.84 -9.93 -21.01
N LYS A 283 -1.11 -11.01 -21.31
CA LYS A 283 0.34 -10.93 -21.57
C LYS A 283 0.63 -10.17 -22.86
N GLY A 284 1.45 -9.13 -22.77
CA GLY A 284 1.81 -8.29 -23.92
C GLY A 284 0.87 -7.11 -24.17
N ALA A 285 -0.14 -6.92 -23.32
CA ALA A 285 -1.01 -5.75 -23.40
C ALA A 285 -0.23 -4.45 -23.18
N LYS A 286 -0.56 -3.42 -23.96
CA LYS A 286 0.15 -2.14 -23.99
C LYS A 286 -0.76 -1.02 -23.54
N TYR A 287 -0.24 -0.13 -22.72
CA TYR A 287 -0.98 1.06 -22.32
C TYR A 287 -1.00 2.07 -23.46
N ASN A 288 -2.19 2.59 -23.76
CA ASN A 288 -2.42 3.63 -24.75
C ASN A 288 -2.67 4.95 -24.01
N GLU A 289 -1.75 5.88 -24.15
CA GLU A 289 -1.74 7.13 -23.39
C GLU A 289 -2.83 8.10 -23.80
N ASN A 290 -3.21 8.07 -25.08
CA ASN A 290 -4.24 8.94 -25.66
C ASN A 290 -5.63 8.53 -25.17
N THR A 291 -5.91 7.23 -25.19
CA THR A 291 -7.22 6.69 -24.74
C THR A 291 -7.26 6.41 -23.24
N ARG A 292 -6.09 6.31 -22.58
CA ARG A 292 -5.90 5.85 -21.20
C ARG A 292 -6.51 4.47 -20.96
N GLN A 293 -6.41 3.62 -21.97
CA GLN A 293 -6.86 2.23 -21.98
C GLN A 293 -5.67 1.30 -22.20
N ILE A 294 -5.90 0.01 -22.05
CA ILE A 294 -4.91 -1.00 -22.39
C ILE A 294 -5.36 -1.72 -23.66
N ASP A 295 -4.52 -1.66 -24.69
CA ASP A 295 -4.72 -2.37 -25.95
C ASP A 295 -4.13 -3.78 -25.82
N PHE A 296 -4.96 -4.79 -26.07
CA PHE A 296 -4.55 -6.20 -26.07
C PHE A 296 -4.88 -6.85 -27.41
N GLU A 297 -3.84 -7.28 -28.13
CA GLU A 297 -4.02 -7.96 -29.40
C GLU A 297 -4.24 -9.47 -29.19
N LYS A 298 -5.37 -9.98 -29.67
CA LYS A 298 -5.73 -11.39 -29.60
C LYS A 298 -6.25 -11.85 -30.96
N LYS A 299 -5.52 -12.76 -31.61
CA LYS A 299 -5.91 -13.35 -32.91
C LYS A 299 -6.25 -12.30 -33.98
N GLY A 300 -5.49 -11.19 -34.04
CA GLY A 300 -5.68 -10.12 -35.02
C GLY A 300 -6.83 -9.15 -34.70
N GLN A 301 -7.44 -9.23 -33.52
CA GLN A 301 -8.37 -8.23 -32.99
C GLN A 301 -7.73 -7.50 -31.80
N VAL A 302 -7.93 -6.18 -31.73
CA VAL A 302 -7.50 -5.36 -30.59
C VAL A 302 -8.67 -5.22 -29.63
N GLU A 303 -8.52 -5.80 -28.45
CA GLU A 303 -9.42 -5.62 -27.32
C GLU A 303 -8.95 -4.41 -26.50
N MET A 304 -9.86 -3.46 -26.24
CA MET A 304 -9.58 -2.29 -25.42
C MET A 304 -10.08 -2.52 -24.00
N ILE A 305 -9.16 -2.53 -23.04
CA ILE A 305 -9.45 -2.76 -21.63
C ILE A 305 -9.53 -1.43 -20.91
N GLU A 306 -10.69 -1.18 -20.31
CA GLU A 306 -10.98 0.08 -19.65
C GLU A 306 -10.26 0.24 -18.31
N ARG A 307 -10.08 1.49 -17.89
CA ARG A 307 -9.49 1.87 -16.60
C ARG A 307 -10.16 1.23 -15.40
N GLY A 308 -11.48 1.05 -15.45
CA GLY A 308 -12.23 0.37 -14.40
C GLY A 308 -11.67 -1.01 -14.07
N GLU A 309 -11.15 -1.70 -15.07
CA GLU A 309 -10.60 -3.05 -14.97
C GLU A 309 -9.10 -3.02 -14.69
N TYR A 310 -8.28 -2.41 -15.56
CA TYR A 310 -6.83 -2.56 -15.45
C TYR A 310 -6.24 -1.92 -14.19
N GLN A 311 -6.90 -0.91 -13.62
CA GLN A 311 -6.43 -0.26 -12.37
C GLN A 311 -6.41 -1.23 -11.17
N ASN A 312 -7.09 -2.36 -11.28
CA ASN A 312 -7.10 -3.41 -10.27
C ASN A 312 -5.99 -4.45 -10.47
N TRP A 313 -5.24 -4.39 -11.58
CA TRP A 313 -4.15 -5.30 -11.84
C TRP A 313 -2.93 -5.01 -10.96
N SER A 314 -1.94 -5.89 -11.00
CA SER A 314 -0.66 -5.61 -10.34
C SER A 314 0.02 -4.41 -11.01
N ASN A 315 0.59 -3.50 -10.23
CA ASN A 315 1.34 -2.36 -10.76
C ASN A 315 2.79 -2.40 -10.25
N LEU A 316 3.74 -2.35 -11.19
CA LEU A 316 5.16 -2.48 -10.86
C LEU A 316 5.66 -1.30 -10.01
N ILE A 317 5.25 -0.07 -10.33
CA ILE A 317 5.64 1.13 -9.58
C ILE A 317 5.15 1.05 -8.14
N TYR A 318 3.88 0.70 -7.94
CA TYR A 318 3.30 0.53 -6.60
C TYR A 318 4.01 -0.57 -5.80
N SER A 319 4.38 -1.67 -6.45
CA SER A 319 5.06 -2.78 -5.80
C SER A 319 6.47 -2.38 -5.36
N ARG A 320 7.20 -1.63 -6.20
CA ARG A 320 8.54 -1.10 -5.86
C ARG A 320 8.48 -0.06 -4.75
N LEU A 321 7.53 0.88 -4.83
CA LEU A 321 7.32 1.88 -3.78
C LEU A 321 7.06 1.23 -2.42
N LEU A 322 6.20 0.21 -2.39
CA LEU A 322 5.88 -0.52 -1.17
C LEU A 322 7.08 -1.33 -0.63
N ALA A 323 7.94 -1.82 -1.52
CA ALA A 323 9.18 -2.53 -1.16
C ALA A 323 10.34 -1.60 -0.78
N GLY A 324 10.16 -0.27 -0.83
CA GLY A 324 11.23 0.71 -0.58
C GLY A 324 12.28 0.77 -1.70
N GLU A 325 11.97 0.25 -2.88
CA GLU A 325 12.88 0.25 -4.03
C GLU A 325 12.79 1.56 -4.83
N THR A 326 13.89 1.94 -5.49
CA THR A 326 13.94 3.15 -6.31
C THR A 326 13.03 3.03 -7.55
N ILE A 327 12.28 4.08 -7.84
CA ILE A 327 11.50 4.21 -9.09
C ILE A 327 12.08 5.23 -10.07
N LEU A 328 13.24 5.82 -9.75
CA LEU A 328 13.96 6.76 -10.61
C LEU A 328 14.31 6.18 -11.99
N PRO A 329 14.75 4.90 -12.13
CA PRO A 329 15.00 4.34 -13.45
C PRO A 329 13.76 4.32 -14.35
N TYR A 330 12.57 4.17 -13.74
CA TYR A 330 11.29 4.16 -14.45
C TYR A 330 10.85 5.57 -14.83
N MET A 331 10.95 6.52 -13.90
CA MET A 331 10.71 7.94 -14.20
C MET A 331 11.64 8.44 -15.31
N ARG A 332 12.92 8.05 -15.26
CA ARG A 332 13.92 8.35 -16.30
C ARG A 332 13.51 7.77 -17.65
N SER A 333 13.20 6.47 -17.69
CA SER A 333 12.78 5.80 -18.93
C SER A 333 11.51 6.41 -19.52
N TRP A 334 10.58 6.85 -18.67
CA TRP A 334 9.36 7.54 -19.09
C TRP A 334 9.68 8.92 -19.67
N SER A 335 10.56 9.66 -19.00
CA SER A 335 10.97 11.02 -19.39
C SER A 335 11.73 11.07 -20.71
N GLU A 336 12.22 9.95 -21.25
CA GLU A 336 12.92 9.96 -22.54
C GLU A 336 11.99 10.34 -23.72
N ASN A 337 10.70 10.01 -23.61
CA ASN A 337 9.71 10.24 -24.68
C ASN A 337 8.52 11.11 -24.24
N HIS A 338 8.38 11.38 -22.94
CA HIS A 338 7.22 12.08 -22.39
C HIS A 338 7.63 13.22 -21.48
N SER A 339 6.87 14.31 -21.51
CA SER A 339 6.95 15.31 -20.45
C SER A 339 6.54 14.68 -19.12
N PHE A 340 7.30 14.95 -18.06
CA PHE A 340 7.01 14.46 -16.72
C PHE A 340 7.32 15.54 -15.70
N SER A 341 6.34 15.89 -14.87
CA SER A 341 6.48 16.98 -13.91
C SER A 341 7.65 16.77 -12.94
N TRP A 342 8.61 17.72 -12.95
CA TRP A 342 9.66 17.80 -11.92
C TRP A 342 9.09 17.85 -10.51
N LYS A 343 7.90 18.43 -10.33
CA LYS A 343 7.32 18.56 -9.00
C LYS A 343 7.03 17.19 -8.38
N ILE A 344 6.69 16.19 -9.19
CA ILE A 344 6.56 14.79 -8.74
C ILE A 344 7.93 14.24 -8.35
N VAL A 345 8.94 14.43 -9.22
CA VAL A 345 10.31 13.96 -9.01
C VAL A 345 10.91 14.58 -7.74
N ALA A 346 10.85 15.90 -7.59
CA ALA A 346 11.31 16.64 -6.42
C ALA A 346 10.62 16.19 -5.13
N LYS A 347 9.30 15.93 -5.17
CA LYS A 347 8.58 15.40 -4.01
C LYS A 347 9.04 13.98 -3.66
N TYR A 348 9.25 13.12 -4.65
CA TYR A 348 9.82 11.78 -4.45
C TYR A 348 11.22 11.85 -3.83
N LEU A 349 12.09 12.70 -4.37
CA LEU A 349 13.46 12.89 -3.87
C LEU A 349 13.48 13.38 -2.43
N SER A 350 12.62 14.35 -2.11
CA SER A 350 12.58 14.93 -0.76
C SER A 350 11.97 13.98 0.27
N LYS A 351 10.85 13.30 -0.07
CA LYS A 351 10.08 12.49 0.91
C LYS A 351 10.55 11.03 0.99
N ILE A 352 10.99 10.44 -0.12
CA ILE A 352 11.34 9.01 -0.20
C ILE A 352 12.86 8.81 -0.18
N LYS A 353 13.61 9.66 -0.89
CA LYS A 353 15.07 9.56 -0.98
C LYS A 353 15.82 10.43 0.01
N ASN A 354 15.12 11.28 0.78
CA ASN A 354 15.67 12.25 1.72
C ASN A 354 16.79 13.13 1.11
N MET A 355 16.69 13.43 -0.19
CA MET A 355 17.67 14.26 -0.89
C MET A 355 17.42 15.74 -0.59
N LYS A 356 18.48 16.45 -0.18
CA LYS A 356 18.50 17.88 0.13
C LYS A 356 17.98 18.74 -1.05
N GLN A 357 17.35 19.87 -0.75
CA GLN A 357 16.83 20.77 -1.80
C GLN A 357 17.96 21.42 -2.60
N GLU A 358 19.07 21.70 -1.95
CA GLU A 358 20.32 22.22 -2.51
C GLU A 358 20.86 21.27 -3.59
N ALA A 359 20.84 19.96 -3.31
CA ALA A 359 21.23 18.94 -4.28
C ALA A 359 20.30 18.92 -5.49
N GLN A 360 18.98 18.99 -5.28
CA GLN A 360 18.01 19.04 -6.37
C GLN A 360 18.23 20.29 -7.25
N LYS A 361 18.48 21.45 -6.62
CA LYS A 361 18.77 22.71 -7.33
C LYS A 361 20.06 22.61 -8.13
N LYS A 362 21.13 22.07 -7.54
CA LYS A 362 22.42 21.89 -8.22
C LYS A 362 22.30 20.96 -9.43
N ILE A 363 21.52 19.89 -9.35
CA ILE A 363 21.28 18.99 -10.48
C ILE A 363 20.56 19.72 -11.62
N LEU A 364 19.58 20.57 -11.32
CA LEU A 364 18.90 21.39 -12.34
C LEU A 364 19.86 22.41 -12.98
N GLU A 365 20.66 23.12 -12.17
CA GLU A 365 21.67 24.07 -12.66
C GLU A 365 22.67 23.38 -13.60
N LEU A 366 23.14 22.18 -13.24
CA LEU A 366 24.02 21.37 -14.09
C LEU A 366 23.34 20.94 -15.39
N ALA A 367 22.06 20.60 -15.35
CA ALA A 367 21.34 20.15 -16.53
C ALA A 367 21.17 21.30 -17.53
N ASP A 368 20.80 22.48 -17.03
CA ASP A 368 20.71 23.70 -17.84
C ASP A 368 22.05 24.05 -18.48
N PHE A 369 23.14 23.97 -17.70
CA PHE A 369 24.48 24.22 -18.20
C PHE A 369 24.90 23.25 -19.30
N ILE A 370 24.76 21.93 -19.08
CA ILE A 370 25.14 20.93 -20.09
C ILE A 370 24.37 21.15 -21.40
N ILE A 371 23.07 21.44 -21.32
CA ILE A 371 22.24 21.70 -22.52
C ILE A 371 22.69 22.96 -23.25
N GLU A 372 23.05 24.03 -22.52
CA GLU A 372 23.59 25.26 -23.12
C GLU A 372 24.94 24.99 -23.81
N THR A 373 25.83 24.24 -23.16
CA THR A 373 27.20 24.05 -23.65
C THR A 373 27.38 23.03 -24.75
N GLU A 374 26.62 21.93 -24.73
CA GLU A 374 26.72 20.88 -25.75
C GLU A 374 25.96 21.27 -27.02
N GLY A 375 24.90 22.07 -26.89
CA GLY A 375 24.01 22.42 -27.98
C GLY A 375 23.13 21.24 -28.45
N LYS A 376 22.24 21.53 -29.39
CA LYS A 376 21.24 20.55 -29.87
C LYS A 376 21.86 19.32 -30.54
N ASP A 377 22.99 19.49 -31.22
CA ASP A 377 23.56 18.44 -32.07
C ASP A 377 24.38 17.39 -31.28
N ARG A 378 24.86 17.73 -30.07
CA ARG A 378 25.74 16.84 -29.26
C ARG A 378 25.13 16.37 -27.95
N ILE A 379 24.01 16.95 -27.53
CA ILE A 379 23.36 16.59 -26.26
C ILE A 379 22.96 15.11 -26.22
N GLY A 380 22.57 14.51 -27.35
CA GLY A 380 22.26 13.08 -27.45
C GLY A 380 23.46 12.18 -27.12
N LYS A 381 24.63 12.46 -27.70
CA LYS A 381 25.90 11.78 -27.35
C LYS A 381 26.25 11.95 -25.87
N CYS A 382 26.09 13.16 -25.32
CA CYS A 382 26.34 13.43 -23.89
C CYS A 382 25.42 12.59 -22.98
N ILE A 383 24.12 12.53 -23.28
CA ILE A 383 23.15 11.70 -22.58
C ILE A 383 23.58 10.22 -22.60
N GLN A 384 24.02 9.72 -23.75
CA GLN A 384 24.44 8.33 -23.88
C GLN A 384 25.69 8.03 -23.05
N GLN A 385 26.67 8.94 -23.01
CA GLN A 385 27.85 8.81 -22.14
C GLN A 385 27.44 8.77 -20.65
N ILE A 386 26.50 9.62 -20.23
CA ILE A 386 25.97 9.62 -18.85
C ILE A 386 25.25 8.29 -18.55
N LYS A 387 24.39 7.80 -19.45
CA LYS A 387 23.69 6.51 -19.31
C LYS A 387 24.68 5.34 -19.15
N ASN A 388 25.74 5.35 -19.96
CA ASN A 388 26.75 4.29 -20.03
C ASN A 388 27.77 4.32 -18.88
N ALA A 389 27.76 5.34 -18.02
CA ALA A 389 28.65 5.40 -16.86
C ALA A 389 28.43 4.16 -15.95
N LYS A 390 29.51 3.39 -15.73
CA LYS A 390 29.47 2.10 -15.01
C LYS A 390 29.77 2.23 -13.50
N SER A 391 30.28 3.38 -13.05
CA SER A 391 30.65 3.63 -11.66
C SER A 391 30.45 5.09 -11.26
N SER A 392 30.42 5.34 -9.95
CA SER A 392 30.38 6.70 -9.38
C SER A 392 31.55 7.55 -9.88
N SER A 393 32.78 7.00 -9.86
CA SER A 393 33.97 7.72 -10.35
C SER A 393 33.91 8.01 -11.85
N ALA A 394 33.37 7.10 -12.67
CA ALA A 394 33.24 7.33 -14.11
C ALA A 394 32.24 8.45 -14.40
N LEU A 395 31.09 8.44 -13.74
CA LEU A 395 30.10 9.52 -13.85
C LEU A 395 30.68 10.86 -13.38
N SER A 396 31.34 10.85 -12.22
CA SER A 396 31.96 12.02 -11.62
C SER A 396 33.01 12.65 -12.54
N ARG A 397 33.94 11.84 -13.08
CA ARG A 397 34.95 12.33 -14.03
C ARG A 397 34.32 12.90 -15.29
N LEU A 398 33.26 12.26 -15.80
CA LEU A 398 32.55 12.76 -16.97
C LEU A 398 31.95 14.14 -16.71
N LEU A 399 31.24 14.30 -15.58
CA LEU A 399 30.64 15.57 -15.20
C LEU A 399 31.71 16.64 -14.99
N ILE A 400 32.76 16.33 -14.24
CA ILE A 400 33.88 17.23 -13.97
C ILE A 400 34.56 17.66 -15.27
N ASN A 401 34.88 16.72 -16.18
CA ASN A 401 35.57 17.04 -17.42
C ASN A 401 34.71 17.93 -18.33
N LYS A 402 33.40 17.64 -18.46
CA LYS A 402 32.47 18.47 -19.24
C LYS A 402 32.27 19.86 -18.63
N VAL A 403 32.15 19.93 -17.30
CA VAL A 403 31.91 21.20 -16.60
C VAL A 403 33.16 22.07 -16.51
N LEU A 404 34.31 21.51 -16.13
CA LEU A 404 35.56 22.26 -15.97
C LEU A 404 36.09 22.80 -17.30
N SER A 405 36.11 21.97 -18.36
CA SER A 405 36.58 22.41 -19.67
C SER A 405 35.81 23.64 -20.16
N LYS A 406 34.48 23.59 -20.07
CA LYS A 406 33.61 24.68 -20.48
C LYS A 406 33.62 25.89 -19.54
N ASN A 407 33.72 25.71 -18.23
CA ASN A 407 33.87 26.83 -17.30
C ASN A 407 35.17 27.61 -17.55
N LEU A 408 36.28 26.91 -17.84
CA LEU A 408 37.56 27.55 -18.18
C LEU A 408 37.50 28.30 -19.52
N GLU A 409 36.86 27.71 -20.54
CA GLU A 409 36.63 28.38 -21.84
C GLU A 409 35.78 29.65 -21.69
N LEU A 410 34.69 29.58 -20.93
CA LEU A 410 33.72 30.68 -20.77
C LEU A 410 34.14 31.75 -19.76
N LYS A 411 35.21 31.52 -18.98
CA LYS A 411 35.69 32.40 -17.88
C LYS A 411 34.57 32.79 -16.90
N ARG A 412 33.65 31.86 -16.62
CA ARG A 412 32.55 32.03 -15.65
C ARG A 412 32.95 31.49 -14.28
N GLU A 413 32.21 31.89 -13.24
CA GLU A 413 32.31 31.25 -11.92
C GLU A 413 32.04 29.74 -12.02
N ALA A 414 32.70 28.97 -11.17
CA ALA A 414 32.60 27.52 -11.18
C ALA A 414 31.19 27.05 -10.83
N ILE A 415 30.50 26.44 -11.80
CA ILE A 415 29.15 25.88 -11.61
C ILE A 415 29.13 24.71 -10.63
N LEU A 416 30.24 23.99 -10.55
CA LEU A 416 30.43 22.87 -9.64
C LEU A 416 31.64 23.13 -8.74
N THR A 417 31.41 23.26 -7.44
CA THR A 417 32.45 23.34 -6.42
C THR A 417 32.74 21.97 -5.82
N VAL A 418 33.83 21.87 -5.04
CA VAL A 418 34.14 20.64 -4.27
C VAL A 418 33.05 20.36 -3.23
N GLU A 419 32.53 21.40 -2.59
CA GLU A 419 31.43 21.31 -1.63
C GLU A 419 30.17 20.76 -2.30
N ASP A 420 29.76 21.32 -3.45
CA ASP A 420 28.63 20.81 -4.22
C ASP A 420 28.78 19.32 -4.58
N TYR A 421 29.99 18.93 -4.97
CA TYR A 421 30.29 17.55 -5.32
C TYR A 421 30.18 16.61 -4.12
N CYS A 422 30.87 16.92 -3.02
CA CYS A 422 30.95 16.06 -1.84
C CYS A 422 29.66 16.05 -1.01
N GLU A 423 29.00 17.19 -0.85
CA GLU A 423 27.85 17.32 0.06
C GLU A 423 26.51 17.09 -0.61
N TYR A 424 26.40 17.35 -1.92
CA TYR A 424 25.12 17.37 -2.62
C TYR A 424 24.99 16.30 -3.69
N LEU A 425 25.97 16.16 -4.59
CA LEU A 425 25.85 15.23 -5.71
C LEU A 425 26.26 13.80 -5.36
N PHE A 426 27.35 13.63 -4.61
CA PHE A 426 27.87 12.30 -4.27
C PHE A 426 28.21 12.14 -2.78
N PRO A 427 27.29 12.49 -1.84
CA PRO A 427 27.50 12.17 -0.43
C PRO A 427 27.42 10.65 -0.20
N GLU A 428 28.02 10.17 0.89
CA GLU A 428 28.16 8.72 1.18
C GLU A 428 26.81 7.98 1.23
N GLU A 429 25.76 8.63 1.69
CA GLU A 429 24.42 8.03 1.87
C GLU A 429 23.59 8.00 0.58
N VAL A 430 24.05 8.65 -0.49
CA VAL A 430 23.31 8.74 -1.75
C VAL A 430 23.89 7.77 -2.78
N PHE A 431 23.03 6.91 -3.30
CA PHE A 431 23.42 6.00 -4.36
C PHE A 431 23.63 6.75 -5.68
N TRP A 432 24.86 6.72 -6.21
CA TRP A 432 25.25 7.46 -7.42
C TRP A 432 24.36 7.21 -8.65
N ARG A 433 23.71 6.04 -8.76
CA ARG A 433 22.77 5.76 -9.86
C ARG A 433 21.48 6.56 -9.74
N ASP A 434 21.04 6.85 -8.52
CA ASP A 434 19.90 7.74 -8.30
C ASP A 434 20.25 9.16 -8.78
N VAL A 435 21.46 9.65 -8.47
CA VAL A 435 21.97 10.95 -8.95
C VAL A 435 22.01 10.98 -10.47
N ARG A 436 22.56 9.94 -11.10
CA ARG A 436 22.59 9.78 -12.55
C ARG A 436 21.18 9.84 -13.15
N ASP A 437 20.25 9.07 -12.60
CA ASP A 437 18.90 8.96 -13.14
C ASP A 437 18.12 10.27 -12.95
N VAL A 438 18.28 10.96 -11.81
CA VAL A 438 17.72 12.30 -11.57
C VAL A 438 18.31 13.32 -12.52
N PHE A 439 19.63 13.27 -12.76
CA PHE A 439 20.28 14.17 -13.70
C PHE A 439 19.77 13.98 -15.13
N LEU A 440 19.60 12.72 -15.56
CA LEU A 440 19.01 12.41 -16.85
C LEU A 440 17.55 12.87 -16.94
N ILE A 441 16.74 12.67 -15.88
CA ILE A 441 15.36 13.19 -15.82
C ILE A 441 15.35 14.71 -16.00
N ALA A 442 16.22 15.44 -15.30
CA ALA A 442 16.34 16.89 -15.41
C ALA A 442 16.70 17.32 -16.84
N ILE A 443 17.67 16.65 -17.48
CA ILE A 443 18.05 16.94 -18.87
C ILE A 443 16.85 16.73 -19.80
N TYR A 444 16.18 15.57 -19.73
CA TYR A 444 15.04 15.28 -20.61
C TYR A 444 13.89 16.28 -20.45
N GLN A 445 13.57 16.63 -19.21
CA GLN A 445 12.54 17.62 -18.95
C GLN A 445 12.87 18.98 -19.60
N ARG A 446 14.11 19.46 -19.45
CA ARG A 446 14.56 20.72 -20.06
C ARG A 446 14.54 20.67 -21.59
N LEU A 447 14.86 19.51 -22.18
CA LEU A 447 14.74 19.34 -23.62
C LEU A 447 13.29 19.42 -24.10
N HIS A 448 12.36 18.77 -23.39
CA HIS A 448 10.93 18.85 -23.69
C HIS A 448 10.37 20.27 -23.51
N GLU A 449 10.77 20.99 -22.46
CA GLU A 449 10.43 22.41 -22.25
C GLU A 449 10.91 23.31 -23.41
N LYS A 450 12.03 22.96 -24.05
CA LYS A 450 12.60 23.65 -25.21
C LYS A 450 12.08 23.12 -26.56
N GLY A 451 11.17 22.14 -26.57
CA GLY A 451 10.63 21.51 -27.78
C GLY A 451 11.68 20.71 -28.57
N ILE A 452 12.72 20.21 -27.90
CA ILE A 452 13.79 19.41 -28.50
C ILE A 452 13.49 17.94 -28.23
N PHE A 453 13.31 17.16 -29.30
CA PHE A 453 13.11 15.71 -29.24
C PHE A 453 14.30 15.03 -29.92
N LEU A 454 14.92 14.09 -29.23
CA LEU A 454 16.11 13.41 -29.72
C LEU A 454 15.72 12.22 -30.59
N ASN A 455 16.30 12.12 -31.78
CA ASN A 455 16.13 10.96 -32.65
C ASN A 455 17.10 9.83 -32.27
N ALA A 456 16.74 8.57 -32.57
CA ALA A 456 17.59 7.41 -32.29
C ALA A 456 19.03 7.51 -32.85
N LYS A 457 19.21 8.22 -33.97
CA LYS A 457 20.53 8.47 -34.59
C LYS A 457 21.40 9.46 -33.80
N GLU A 458 20.81 10.41 -33.07
CA GLU A 458 21.54 11.42 -32.30
C GLU A 458 22.10 10.87 -30.98
N THR A 459 21.71 9.63 -30.63
CA THR A 459 22.16 8.90 -29.44
C THR A 459 23.23 7.85 -29.73
N GLU A 460 23.62 7.65 -30.99
CA GLU A 460 24.70 6.74 -31.36
C GLU A 460 26.05 7.36 -30.98
N ILE A 461 26.86 6.61 -30.23
CA ILE A 461 28.27 6.95 -30.05
C ILE A 461 28.94 6.54 -31.35
N GLU A 462 29.23 7.51 -32.22
CA GLU A 462 30.27 7.32 -33.22
C GLU A 462 31.56 7.06 -32.43
N ASP A 463 32.07 5.84 -32.50
CA ASP A 463 33.44 5.55 -32.13
C ASP A 463 34.30 6.40 -33.07
N GLU A 464 34.71 7.59 -32.61
CA GLU A 464 35.72 8.38 -33.32
C GLU A 464 37.00 7.57 -33.32
N ASP A 465 37.39 7.19 -34.54
CA ASP A 465 38.56 6.42 -34.93
C ASP A 465 39.77 6.61 -34.01
N GLU A 466 40.27 5.50 -33.45
CA GLU A 466 41.68 5.31 -33.18
C GLU A 466 42.45 5.53 -34.49
N THR A 467 42.82 6.78 -34.78
CA THR A 467 43.79 7.10 -35.82
C THR A 467 45.08 7.59 -35.17
N ASP A 468 46.07 6.70 -35.27
CA ASP A 468 47.51 6.95 -35.38
C ASP A 468 48.20 7.82 -34.34
N ILE A 469 48.75 7.15 -33.31
CA ILE A 469 50.04 7.44 -32.66
C ILE A 469 50.55 6.08 -32.12
N ASN A 470 51.66 5.45 -32.49
CA ASN A 470 52.80 5.77 -33.35
C ASN A 470 53.67 4.49 -33.46
N GLU A 471 54.51 4.42 -34.49
CA GLU A 471 55.85 3.81 -34.41
C GLU A 471 56.75 4.53 -33.38
#